data_AF-H9BA30-F1
#
_entry.id   AF-H9BA30-F1
#
_cell.length_a   1.000
_cell.length_b   1.000
_cell.length_c   1.000
_cell.angle_alpha   90.00
_cell.angle_beta   90.00
_cell.angle_gamma   90.00
#
_symmetry.space_group_name_H-M   'P 1'
#
loop_
_entity.id
_entity.type
_entity.pdbx_description
1 polymer ?
#
loop_
_entity_poly.entity_id
_entity_poly.type
_entity_poly.pdbx_seq_one_letter_code
_entity_poly.pdbx_strand_id
1 'polypeptide(L)'
;MMSQAKLPSYIIGSNSMSYEIDGIDNDDEAGGLLVCNDASRDRLSRLQATLKKFLPPYATAGQRLQFSCADVCKGGAFERFAPYDRILLDAPCSSDRHLLRKGGSAVAKWSQGTPKAHAERQLKMLLIASKLLKKNGILLYTTCSLSELENDGVIDKFLKKAKGNVKTLPLFDGEWPPEVRLEGSPANQDETTHENAGRESGSALFSIEKLKHGYAMLPDVSRFGPMYFCRMQILGH
;
A
#
# COMPACT_ATOMS: atom_id res chain seq x y z
N MET A 1 1.28 -8.40 0.97
CA MET A 1 -0.12 -8.47 1.40
C MET A 1 -1.02 -8.20 0.20
N MET A 2 -1.90 -9.13 -0.18
CA MET A 2 -2.98 -8.88 -1.14
C MET A 2 -4.27 -8.63 -0.38
N SER A 3 -5.05 -7.62 -0.77
CA SER A 3 -6.36 -7.30 -0.19
C SER A 3 -7.29 -6.79 -1.28
N GLN A 4 -8.55 -7.24 -1.21
CA GLN A 4 -9.69 -6.73 -1.98
C GLN A 4 -10.60 -6.01 -0.98
N ALA A 5 -10.95 -4.76 -1.28
CA ALA A 5 -11.97 -4.04 -0.53
C ALA A 5 -12.86 -3.28 -1.53
N LYS A 6 -14.16 -3.54 -1.48
CA LYS A 6 -15.16 -2.54 -1.80
C LYS A 6 -15.45 -1.86 -0.46
N LEU A 7 -14.82 -0.70 -0.24
CA LEU A 7 -15.09 0.11 0.94
C LEU A 7 -16.41 0.85 0.73
N PRO A 8 -17.32 0.87 1.71
CA PRO A 8 -18.47 1.76 1.70
C PRO A 8 -17.99 3.22 1.56
N SER A 9 -18.80 4.04 0.91
CA SER A 9 -18.52 5.46 0.62
C SER A 9 -18.18 6.31 1.85
N TYR A 10 -18.48 5.87 3.07
CA TYR A 10 -18.16 6.60 4.30
C TYR A 10 -16.68 6.50 4.76
N ILE A 11 -15.89 5.57 4.22
CA ILE A 11 -14.45 5.44 4.58
C ILE A 11 -13.59 6.40 3.74
N ILE A 12 -14.13 6.90 2.63
CA ILE A 12 -13.53 8.00 1.87
C ILE A 12 -14.32 9.24 2.26
N GLY A 13 -13.69 10.13 3.04
CA GLY A 13 -14.29 11.39 3.47
C GLY A 13 -14.94 12.11 2.28
N SER A 14 -16.27 12.07 2.25
CA SER A 14 -17.09 13.02 1.53
C SER A 14 -17.74 13.90 2.59
N ASN A 15 -17.68 15.20 2.33
CA ASN A 15 -18.08 16.27 3.23
C ASN A 15 -19.43 16.02 3.92
N SER A 16 -19.46 16.43 5.18
CA SER A 16 -20.63 16.81 5.98
C SER A 16 -21.93 16.97 5.18
N MET A 17 -22.87 16.06 5.40
CA MET A 17 -24.29 16.39 5.31
C MET A 17 -25.05 15.42 6.21
N SER A 18 -25.63 15.97 7.27
CA SER A 18 -26.59 15.29 8.13
C SER A 18 -27.76 14.78 7.27
N TYR A 19 -27.99 13.47 7.26
CA TYR A 19 -29.25 12.91 6.78
C TYR A 19 -29.78 11.91 7.81
N GLU A 20 -31.03 12.17 8.19
CA GLU A 20 -31.87 11.37 9.06
C GLU A 20 -32.03 9.96 8.49
N ILE A 21 -32.08 8.98 9.39
CA ILE A 21 -32.28 7.57 9.07
C ILE A 21 -33.77 7.39 8.80
N ASP A 22 -34.19 7.46 7.54
CA ASP A 22 -35.50 6.96 7.12
C ASP A 22 -35.41 6.37 5.71
N GLY A 23 -35.71 5.08 5.60
CA GLY A 23 -35.78 4.34 4.33
C GLY A 23 -34.63 3.35 4.11
N ILE A 24 -34.62 2.24 4.85
CA ILE A 24 -33.84 1.05 4.46
C ILE A 24 -34.60 0.39 3.31
N ASP A 25 -34.31 0.83 2.09
CA ASP A 25 -34.61 0.03 0.90
C ASP A 25 -33.68 -1.20 0.89
N ASN A 26 -34.30 -2.37 0.82
CA ASN A 26 -33.68 -3.69 0.95
C ASN A 26 -32.79 -4.06 -0.26
N ASP A 27 -31.61 -3.46 -0.37
CA ASP A 27 -30.57 -3.86 -1.35
C ASP A 27 -29.18 -4.16 -0.71
N ASP A 28 -29.12 -4.40 0.61
CA ASP A 28 -27.88 -4.57 1.39
C ASP A 28 -27.34 -6.02 1.50
N GLU A 29 -27.61 -6.89 0.53
CA GLU A 29 -27.04 -8.27 0.49
C GLU A 29 -25.77 -8.45 -0.36
N ALA A 30 -25.11 -7.37 -0.80
CA ALA A 30 -23.85 -7.48 -1.55
C ALA A 30 -22.62 -7.60 -0.62
N GLY A 31 -22.44 -8.75 0.02
CA GLY A 31 -21.24 -9.05 0.82
C GLY A 31 -19.92 -8.96 0.03
N GLY A 32 -18.89 -8.34 0.60
CA GLY A 32 -17.52 -8.29 0.03
C GLY A 32 -16.63 -9.47 0.46
N LEU A 33 -15.59 -9.77 -0.33
CA LEU A 33 -14.56 -10.76 -0.02
C LEU A 33 -13.20 -10.08 0.18
N LEU A 34 -12.52 -10.39 1.28
CA LEU A 34 -11.15 -9.99 1.58
C LEU A 34 -10.29 -11.24 1.73
N VAL A 35 -9.40 -11.47 0.75
CA VAL A 35 -8.41 -12.55 0.80
C VAL A 35 -7.08 -11.99 1.28
N CYS A 36 -6.55 -12.48 2.39
CA CYS A 36 -5.30 -12.06 3.01
C CYS A 36 -4.24 -13.15 2.92
N ASN A 37 -3.05 -12.79 2.43
CA ASN A 37 -1.95 -13.73 2.25
C ASN A 37 -0.61 -13.21 2.78
N ASP A 38 0.12 -14.11 3.43
CA ASP A 38 1.56 -13.96 3.71
C ASP A 38 2.26 -15.31 3.55
N ALA A 39 3.44 -15.34 2.94
CA ALA A 39 4.22 -16.57 2.75
C ALA A 39 4.80 -17.13 4.07
N SER A 40 4.89 -16.30 5.12
CA SER A 40 5.34 -16.71 6.47
C SER A 40 4.14 -16.97 7.36
N ARG A 41 4.07 -18.17 7.94
CA ARG A 41 3.03 -18.55 8.91
C ARG A 41 2.96 -17.60 10.11
N ASP A 42 4.11 -17.19 10.64
CA ASP A 42 4.17 -16.28 11.80
C ASP A 42 3.67 -14.87 11.47
N ARG A 43 3.93 -14.38 10.25
CA ARG A 43 3.38 -13.09 9.81
C ARG A 43 1.89 -13.20 9.52
N LEU A 44 1.43 -14.30 8.93
CA LEU A 44 0.01 -14.56 8.71
C LEU A 44 -0.78 -14.61 10.03
N SER A 45 -0.24 -15.27 11.05
CA SER A 45 -0.84 -15.32 12.40
C SER A 45 -0.98 -13.92 13.01
N ARG A 46 0.06 -13.09 12.91
CA ARG A 46 0.00 -11.68 13.34
C ARG A 46 -1.00 -10.85 12.55
N LEU A 47 -1.09 -11.07 11.23
CA LEU A 47 -2.09 -10.44 10.38
C LEU A 47 -3.51 -10.83 10.81
N GLN A 48 -3.76 -12.12 11.05
CA GLN A 48 -5.05 -12.62 11.56
C GLN A 48 -5.44 -11.95 12.89
N ALA A 49 -4.51 -11.88 13.85
CA ALA A 49 -4.76 -11.22 15.13
C ALA A 49 -5.05 -9.72 14.97
N THR A 50 -4.30 -9.04 14.09
CA THR A 50 -4.51 -7.61 13.77
C THR A 50 -5.89 -7.38 13.17
N LEU A 51 -6.27 -8.16 12.16
CA LEU A 51 -7.57 -8.01 11.51
C LEU A 51 -8.73 -8.32 12.47
N LYS A 52 -8.62 -9.34 13.31
CA LYS A 52 -9.64 -9.61 14.35
C LYS A 52 -9.80 -8.47 15.35
N LYS A 53 -8.73 -7.74 15.65
CA LYS A 53 -8.75 -6.63 16.61
C LYS A 53 -9.37 -5.36 16.03
N PHE A 54 -9.10 -5.07 14.75
CA PHE A 54 -9.44 -3.78 14.14
C PHE A 54 -10.59 -3.83 13.14
N LEU A 55 -10.95 -5.01 12.62
CA LEU A 55 -12.13 -5.13 11.76
C LEU A 55 -13.39 -5.27 12.60
N PRO A 56 -14.49 -4.60 12.21
CA PRO A 56 -15.76 -4.76 12.89
C PRO A 56 -16.32 -6.17 12.69
N PRO A 57 -17.14 -6.70 13.62
CA PRO A 57 -17.62 -8.08 13.59
C PRO A 57 -18.27 -8.48 12.25
N TYR A 58 -19.05 -7.58 11.64
CA TYR A 58 -19.72 -7.84 10.36
C TYR A 58 -18.75 -8.07 9.19
N ALA A 59 -17.55 -7.47 9.22
CA ALA A 59 -16.53 -7.63 8.20
C ALA A 59 -15.79 -8.97 8.34
N THR A 60 -15.83 -9.57 9.53
CA THR A 60 -15.25 -10.87 9.85
C THR A 60 -16.27 -12.02 9.83
N ALA A 61 -17.56 -11.70 9.70
CA ALA A 61 -18.64 -12.69 9.71
C ALA A 61 -18.70 -13.51 8.39
N GLY A 62 -19.02 -14.79 8.53
CA GLY A 62 -19.16 -15.72 7.40
C GLY A 62 -17.84 -16.00 6.67
N GLN A 63 -17.92 -16.25 5.36
CA GLN A 63 -16.77 -16.57 4.50
C GLN A 63 -16.10 -15.33 3.87
N ARG A 64 -16.40 -14.11 4.38
CA ARG A 64 -15.92 -12.84 3.81
C ARG A 64 -14.44 -12.57 4.02
N LEU A 65 -13.83 -13.19 5.04
CA LEU A 65 -12.40 -13.06 5.32
C LEU A 65 -11.70 -14.40 5.11
N GLN A 66 -10.84 -14.46 4.10
CA GLN A 66 -10.11 -15.67 3.72
C GLN A 66 -8.61 -15.48 3.99
N PHE A 67 -7.96 -16.53 4.47
CA PHE A 67 -6.52 -16.51 4.72
C PHE A 67 -5.81 -17.55 3.85
N SER A 68 -4.62 -17.19 3.38
CA SER A 68 -3.72 -18.10 2.67
C SER A 68 -2.28 -17.92 3.15
N CYS A 69 -1.53 -19.02 3.19
CA CYS A 69 -0.10 -19.03 3.49
C CYS A 69 0.66 -19.51 2.25
N ALA A 70 0.78 -18.65 1.24
CA ALA A 70 1.35 -19.01 -0.05
C ALA A 70 2.38 -17.99 -0.55
N ASP A 71 3.37 -18.50 -1.29
CA ASP A 71 4.28 -17.67 -2.07
C ASP A 71 3.62 -17.29 -3.40
N VAL A 72 3.35 -15.99 -3.57
CA VAL A 72 2.77 -15.43 -4.81
C VAL A 72 3.56 -15.88 -6.05
N CYS A 73 4.88 -16.00 -5.96
CA CYS A 73 5.73 -16.40 -7.08
C CYS A 73 5.54 -17.86 -7.54
N LYS A 74 4.83 -18.70 -6.77
CA LYS A 74 4.52 -20.09 -7.13
C LYS A 74 3.17 -20.25 -7.82
N GLY A 75 2.28 -19.26 -7.77
CA GLY A 75 0.92 -19.35 -8.33
C GLY A 75 0.04 -20.39 -7.62
N GLY A 76 -1.16 -20.62 -8.16
CA GLY A 76 -2.12 -21.67 -7.77
C GLY A 76 -3.02 -21.35 -6.56
N ALA A 77 -2.49 -20.66 -5.55
CA ALA A 77 -3.23 -20.43 -4.30
C ALA A 77 -4.31 -19.33 -4.39
N PHE A 78 -4.30 -18.51 -5.44
CA PHE A 78 -5.11 -17.28 -5.52
C PHE A 78 -6.19 -17.36 -6.59
N GLU A 79 -6.04 -18.29 -7.53
CA GLU A 79 -6.86 -18.50 -8.70
C GLU A 79 -8.30 -18.89 -8.33
N ARG A 80 -8.47 -19.60 -7.20
CA ARG A 80 -9.80 -20.01 -6.71
C ARG A 80 -10.73 -18.84 -6.35
N PHE A 81 -10.19 -17.65 -6.12
CA PHE A 81 -10.97 -16.44 -5.83
C PHE A 81 -10.83 -15.37 -6.91
N ALA A 82 -9.99 -15.61 -7.92
CA ALA A 82 -9.85 -14.72 -9.04
C ALA A 82 -11.11 -14.76 -9.92
N PRO A 83 -11.46 -13.68 -10.62
CA PRO A 83 -10.69 -12.45 -10.72
C PRO A 83 -11.04 -11.43 -9.61
N TYR A 84 -10.03 -10.72 -9.11
CA TYR A 84 -10.18 -9.69 -8.06
C TYR A 84 -10.52 -8.32 -8.66
N ASP A 85 -11.29 -7.51 -7.93
CA ASP A 85 -11.54 -6.11 -8.29
C ASP A 85 -10.34 -5.21 -7.96
N ARG A 86 -9.66 -5.51 -6.86
CA ARG A 86 -8.58 -4.70 -6.28
C ARG A 86 -7.54 -5.63 -5.66
N ILE A 87 -6.27 -5.29 -5.82
CA ILE A 87 -5.15 -5.97 -5.17
C ILE A 87 -4.21 -4.90 -4.60
N LEU A 88 -4.01 -4.90 -3.29
CA LEU A 88 -2.79 -4.36 -2.67
C LEU A 88 -1.63 -5.33 -2.93
N LEU A 89 -0.43 -4.86 -3.24
CA LEU A 89 0.77 -5.70 -3.30
C LEU A 89 1.85 -5.03 -2.48
N ASP A 90 1.77 -5.26 -1.16
CA ASP A 90 2.88 -4.92 -0.27
C ASP A 90 3.99 -5.96 -0.42
N ALA A 91 5.06 -5.54 -1.09
CA ALA A 91 6.09 -6.43 -1.61
C ALA A 91 7.30 -6.52 -0.67
N PRO A 92 7.88 -7.72 -0.47
CA PRO A 92 9.12 -7.87 0.28
C PRO A 92 10.22 -7.07 -0.42
N CYS A 93 10.89 -6.22 0.34
CA CYS A 93 11.92 -5.31 -0.14
C CYS A 93 13.13 -5.32 0.82
N SER A 94 14.18 -4.58 0.46
CA SER A 94 15.34 -4.32 1.31
C SER A 94 15.00 -3.82 2.73
N SER A 95 13.77 -3.32 2.92
CA SER A 95 13.22 -2.91 4.22
C SER A 95 14.01 -1.76 4.85
N ASP A 96 14.43 -0.78 4.03
CA ASP A 96 15.22 0.38 4.47
C ASP A 96 14.61 1.09 5.69
N ARG A 97 13.27 1.17 5.77
CA ARG A 97 12.59 1.69 6.98
C ARG A 97 12.94 0.91 8.25
N HIS A 98 13.04 -0.40 8.18
CA HIS A 98 13.45 -1.24 9.30
C HIS A 98 14.93 -1.04 9.64
N LEU A 99 15.77 -0.92 8.61
CA LEU A 99 17.21 -0.70 8.75
C LEU A 99 17.49 0.65 9.45
N LEU A 100 16.89 1.72 8.95
CA LEU A 100 17.03 3.08 9.50
C LEU A 100 16.56 3.17 10.95
N ARG A 101 15.48 2.47 11.31
CA ARG A 101 14.92 2.54 12.68
C ARG A 101 15.66 1.68 13.70
N LYS A 102 16.17 0.50 13.31
CA LYS A 102 16.82 -0.42 14.26
C LYS A 102 18.33 -0.24 14.37
N GLY A 103 19.00 0.26 13.33
CA GLY A 103 20.46 0.36 13.30
C GLY A 103 21.18 -0.99 13.48
N GLY A 104 22.52 -0.97 13.51
CA GLY A 104 23.34 -2.11 13.92
C GLY A 104 23.30 -3.34 12.98
N SER A 105 22.98 -4.51 13.54
CA SER A 105 23.11 -5.83 12.87
C SER A 105 22.25 -6.01 11.61
N ALA A 106 21.20 -5.19 11.45
CA ALA A 106 20.35 -5.21 10.26
C ALA A 106 21.08 -4.55 9.07
N VAL A 107 21.85 -3.48 9.31
CA VAL A 107 22.69 -2.82 8.30
C VAL A 107 23.82 -3.76 7.87
N ALA A 108 24.37 -4.55 8.80
CA ALA A 108 25.43 -5.52 8.51
C ALA A 108 24.98 -6.69 7.58
N LYS A 109 23.67 -6.98 7.50
CA LYS A 109 23.11 -7.99 6.58
C LYS A 109 22.71 -7.39 5.22
N TRP A 110 22.74 -6.08 5.09
CA TRP A 110 22.44 -5.40 3.85
C TRP A 110 23.63 -5.52 2.88
N SER A 111 23.37 -5.88 1.63
CA SER A 111 24.39 -6.00 0.59
C SER A 111 23.91 -5.31 -0.69
N GLN A 112 24.83 -4.81 -1.51
CA GLN A 112 24.49 -4.15 -2.78
C GLN A 112 23.71 -5.05 -3.75
N GLY A 113 23.80 -6.38 -3.63
CA GLY A 113 23.05 -7.33 -4.45
C GLY A 113 21.59 -7.53 -4.02
N THR A 114 21.24 -7.14 -2.80
CA THR A 114 19.93 -7.40 -2.19
C THR A 114 18.77 -6.67 -2.92
N PRO A 115 18.88 -5.38 -3.29
CA PRO A 115 17.81 -4.69 -4.02
C PRO A 115 17.51 -5.30 -5.40
N LYS A 116 18.53 -5.78 -6.13
CA LYS A 116 18.34 -6.38 -7.46
C LYS A 116 17.53 -7.67 -7.38
N ALA A 117 17.87 -8.57 -6.46
CA ALA A 117 17.14 -9.82 -6.25
C ALA A 117 15.70 -9.56 -5.79
N HIS A 118 15.49 -8.55 -4.93
CA HIS A 118 14.15 -8.11 -4.54
C HIS A 118 13.37 -7.57 -5.74
N ALA A 119 13.95 -6.69 -6.55
CA ALA A 119 13.32 -6.12 -7.74
C ALA A 119 12.86 -7.19 -8.74
N GLU A 120 13.68 -8.22 -8.98
CA GLU A 120 13.31 -9.35 -9.85
C GLU A 120 12.11 -10.14 -9.29
N ARG A 121 12.12 -10.40 -7.97
CA ARG A 121 11.00 -11.07 -7.29
C ARG A 121 9.74 -10.21 -7.32
N GLN A 122 9.84 -8.92 -7.05
CA GLN A 122 8.74 -7.95 -7.04
C GLN A 122 8.09 -7.86 -8.44
N LEU A 123 8.91 -7.81 -9.51
CA LEU A 123 8.42 -7.85 -10.88
C LEU A 123 7.63 -9.14 -11.17
N LYS A 124 8.12 -10.29 -10.72
CA LYS A 124 7.39 -11.56 -10.87
C LYS A 124 6.05 -11.52 -10.13
N MET A 125 6.03 -10.98 -8.91
CA MET A 125 4.79 -10.83 -8.13
C MET A 125 3.79 -9.90 -8.82
N LEU A 126 4.23 -8.78 -9.38
CA LEU A 126 3.38 -7.86 -10.16
C LEU A 126 2.74 -8.53 -11.38
N LEU A 127 3.51 -9.29 -12.14
CA LEU A 127 3.01 -10.00 -13.33
C LEU A 127 1.98 -11.08 -12.99
N ILE A 128 2.10 -11.70 -11.82
CA ILE A 128 1.10 -12.67 -11.35
C ILE A 128 -0.12 -11.93 -10.81
N ALA A 129 0.08 -10.90 -9.99
CA ALA A 129 -0.98 -10.07 -9.43
C ALA A 129 -1.86 -9.44 -10.52
N SER A 130 -1.25 -8.95 -11.59
CA SER A 130 -1.98 -8.35 -12.71
C SER A 130 -2.94 -9.35 -13.34
N LYS A 131 -2.51 -10.59 -13.59
CA LYS A 131 -3.35 -11.66 -14.17
C LYS A 131 -4.53 -12.08 -13.30
N LEU A 132 -4.41 -11.89 -11.99
CA LEU A 132 -5.49 -12.19 -11.05
C LEU A 132 -6.56 -11.09 -11.01
N LEU A 133 -6.29 -9.90 -11.56
CA LEU A 133 -7.25 -8.80 -11.61
C LEU A 133 -8.22 -8.94 -12.78
N LYS A 134 -9.46 -8.48 -12.54
CA LYS A 134 -10.45 -8.22 -13.58
C LYS A 134 -9.92 -7.14 -14.55
N LYS A 135 -10.49 -7.09 -15.76
CA LYS A 135 -10.37 -5.91 -16.62
C LYS A 135 -10.83 -4.67 -15.84
N ASN A 136 -10.10 -3.58 -15.97
CA ASN A 136 -10.23 -2.33 -15.22
C ASN A 136 -9.99 -2.46 -13.70
N GLY A 137 -9.48 -3.59 -13.22
CA GLY A 137 -9.10 -3.79 -11.83
C GLY A 137 -7.91 -2.92 -11.43
N ILE A 138 -7.80 -2.60 -10.13
CA ILE A 138 -6.75 -1.72 -9.60
C ILE A 138 -5.72 -2.54 -8.83
N LEU A 139 -4.45 -2.26 -9.12
CA LEU A 139 -3.29 -2.78 -8.42
C LEU A 139 -2.60 -1.63 -7.70
N LEU A 140 -2.44 -1.72 -6.38
CA LEU A 140 -1.60 -0.81 -5.61
C LEU A 140 -0.33 -1.53 -5.20
N TYR A 141 0.79 -1.20 -5.82
CA TYR A 141 2.11 -1.72 -5.46
C TYR A 141 2.75 -0.86 -4.38
N THR A 142 3.29 -1.47 -3.32
CA THR A 142 3.96 -0.74 -2.24
C THR A 142 5.25 -1.40 -1.79
N THR A 143 6.21 -0.58 -1.38
CA THR A 143 7.43 -1.00 -0.68
C THR A 143 7.71 -0.05 0.48
N CYS A 144 8.62 -0.45 1.37
CA CYS A 144 9.23 0.44 2.38
C CYS A 144 10.73 0.66 2.11
N SER A 145 11.12 0.63 0.83
CA SER A 145 12.48 0.80 0.31
C SER A 145 12.64 2.18 -0.32
N LEU A 146 13.84 2.76 -0.19
CA LEU A 146 14.28 3.96 -0.89
C LEU A 146 14.89 3.65 -2.27
N SER A 147 15.12 2.37 -2.57
CA SER A 147 15.78 1.95 -3.80
C SER A 147 14.93 2.19 -5.04
N GLU A 148 15.43 3.01 -5.97
CA GLU A 148 14.82 3.18 -7.29
C GLU A 148 14.68 1.84 -8.04
N LEU A 149 15.64 0.92 -7.85
CA LEU A 149 15.60 -0.40 -8.48
C LEU A 149 14.38 -1.23 -8.06
N GLU A 150 13.95 -1.10 -6.81
CA GLU A 150 12.77 -1.78 -6.25
C GLU A 150 11.48 -1.00 -6.53
N ASN A 151 11.57 0.31 -6.75
CA ASN A 151 10.43 1.21 -6.93
C ASN A 151 10.14 1.44 -8.43
N ASP A 152 10.42 2.65 -8.93
CA ASP A 152 10.15 3.01 -10.34
C ASP A 152 10.83 2.06 -11.33
N GLY A 153 12.01 1.51 -11.00
CA GLY A 153 12.71 0.53 -11.83
C GLY A 153 11.97 -0.80 -12.01
N VAL A 154 11.21 -1.26 -11.00
CA VAL A 154 10.32 -2.42 -11.13
C VAL A 154 9.11 -2.05 -11.98
N ILE A 155 8.50 -0.89 -11.74
CA ILE A 155 7.32 -0.43 -12.47
C ILE A 155 7.63 -0.25 -13.96
N ASP A 156 8.77 0.35 -14.31
CA ASP A 156 9.26 0.48 -15.69
C ASP A 156 9.31 -0.87 -16.41
N LYS A 157 9.91 -1.88 -15.76
CA LYS A 157 10.00 -3.24 -16.32
C LYS A 157 8.63 -3.89 -16.45
N PHE A 158 7.75 -3.66 -15.48
CA PHE A 158 6.39 -4.19 -15.50
C PHE A 158 5.56 -3.59 -16.63
N LEU A 159 5.56 -2.27 -16.80
CA LEU A 159 4.85 -1.57 -17.88
C LEU A 159 5.35 -1.99 -19.26
N LYS A 160 6.68 -2.13 -19.45
CA LYS A 160 7.26 -2.66 -20.69
C LYS A 160 6.76 -4.07 -21.02
N LYS A 161 6.68 -4.95 -20.01
CA LYS A 161 6.17 -6.32 -20.19
C LYS A 161 4.65 -6.36 -20.43
N ALA A 162 3.91 -5.40 -19.88
CA ALA A 162 2.46 -5.31 -20.03
C ALA A 162 2.00 -4.78 -21.40
N LYS A 163 2.90 -4.27 -22.25
CA LYS A 163 2.61 -3.85 -23.65
C LYS A 163 1.39 -2.93 -23.79
N GLY A 164 1.23 -1.97 -22.87
CA GLY A 164 0.11 -1.02 -22.89
C GLY A 164 -1.16 -1.50 -22.21
N ASN A 165 -1.23 -2.74 -21.71
CA ASN A 165 -2.38 -3.26 -20.97
C ASN A 165 -2.44 -2.78 -19.51
N VAL A 166 -1.54 -1.89 -19.09
CA VAL A 166 -1.51 -1.30 -17.76
C VAL A 166 -1.25 0.19 -17.88
N LYS A 167 -1.98 0.98 -17.11
CA LYS A 167 -1.72 2.41 -16.93
C LYS A 167 -1.50 2.76 -15.47
N THR A 168 -0.60 3.68 -15.19
CA THR A 168 -0.47 4.30 -13.87
C THR A 168 -1.62 5.29 -13.66
N LEU A 169 -2.04 5.43 -12.41
CA LEU A 169 -3.08 6.38 -11.99
C LEU A 169 -2.52 7.32 -10.92
N PRO A 170 -3.11 8.51 -10.76
CA PRO A 170 -2.93 9.30 -9.56
C PRO A 170 -3.26 8.47 -8.31
N LEU A 171 -2.54 8.72 -7.21
CA LEU A 171 -2.73 7.94 -5.98
C LEU A 171 -4.15 8.09 -5.41
N PHE A 172 -4.77 9.26 -5.64
CA PHE A 172 -6.14 9.59 -5.23
C PHE A 172 -6.96 10.02 -6.45
N ASP A 173 -8.26 9.73 -6.44
CA ASP A 173 -9.20 10.08 -7.53
C ASP A 173 -9.69 11.53 -7.48
N GLY A 174 -9.27 12.32 -6.47
CA GLY A 174 -9.63 13.74 -6.28
C GLY A 174 -8.47 14.58 -5.74
N GLU A 175 -8.76 15.80 -5.29
CA GLU A 175 -7.76 16.65 -4.63
C GLU A 175 -7.28 15.99 -3.33
N TRP A 176 -5.99 16.18 -3.05
CA TRP A 176 -5.37 15.71 -1.82
C TRP A 176 -6.13 16.27 -0.60
N PRO A 177 -6.43 15.48 0.45
CA PRO A 177 -7.06 16.03 1.63
C PRO A 177 -6.18 17.17 2.17
N PRO A 178 -6.71 18.39 2.38
CA PRO A 178 -5.91 19.52 2.82
C PRO A 178 -5.06 19.10 4.01
N GLU A 179 -3.78 19.45 3.95
CA GLU A 179 -2.72 19.16 4.91
C GLU A 179 -3.28 18.76 6.29
N VAL A 180 -3.36 17.46 6.58
CA VAL A 180 -3.78 17.02 7.91
C VAL A 180 -2.66 17.49 8.85
N ARG A 181 -2.98 18.31 9.84
CA ARG A 181 -2.07 18.74 10.92
C ARG A 181 -2.53 18.04 12.20
N LEU A 182 -1.60 17.43 12.94
CA LEU A 182 -1.94 16.91 14.28
C LEU A 182 -1.90 18.10 15.23
N GLU A 183 -3.03 18.44 15.84
CA GLU A 183 -3.00 19.29 17.03
C GLU A 183 -2.19 18.57 18.13
N GLY A 184 -1.18 19.25 18.68
CA GLY A 184 -0.51 18.83 19.91
C GLY A 184 0.78 18.01 19.77
N SER A 185 1.53 18.07 18.66
CA SER A 185 2.91 17.55 18.73
C SER A 185 3.79 18.51 19.55
N PRO A 186 4.49 18.04 20.61
CA PRO A 186 5.41 18.90 21.35
C PRO A 186 6.53 19.34 20.40
N ALA A 187 6.80 20.64 20.39
CA ALA A 187 7.99 21.20 19.77
C ALA A 187 9.19 20.63 20.53
N ASN A 188 10.07 19.90 19.83
CA ASN A 188 11.40 19.62 20.36
C ASN A 188 12.11 20.97 20.55
N GLN A 189 12.30 21.33 21.81
CA GLN A 189 13.31 22.30 22.20
C GLN A 189 14.67 21.63 22.01
N ASP A 190 15.30 21.87 20.86
CA ASP A 190 16.75 21.79 20.73
C ASP A 190 17.16 23.01 19.90
N GLU A 191 17.35 24.13 20.60
CA GLU A 191 18.06 25.29 20.09
C GLU A 191 19.54 24.93 19.97
N THR A 192 20.01 24.69 18.75
CA THR A 192 21.38 25.08 18.37
C THR A 192 21.35 25.73 17.00
N THR A 193 21.80 26.98 17.00
CA THR A 193 21.77 27.97 15.93
C THR A 193 22.63 27.58 14.73
N HIS A 194 22.04 27.54 13.54
CA HIS A 194 22.70 28.00 12.31
C HIS A 194 21.64 28.61 11.38
N GLU A 195 21.82 29.89 11.10
CA GLU A 195 21.00 30.72 10.24
C GLU A 195 20.90 30.14 8.83
N ASN A 196 19.68 29.89 8.35
CA ASN A 196 19.35 30.07 6.94
C ASN A 196 17.85 30.29 6.75
N ALA A 197 17.57 31.22 5.84
CA ALA A 197 16.30 31.85 5.54
C ALA A 197 15.09 30.90 5.38
N GLY A 198 13.97 31.33 6.00
CA GLY A 198 12.64 31.27 5.40
C GLY A 198 12.10 29.89 5.03
N ARG A 199 11.64 29.13 6.02
CA ARG A 199 10.62 28.10 5.81
C ARG A 199 9.65 28.15 6.97
N GLU A 200 8.43 28.62 6.70
CA GLU A 200 7.34 28.59 7.66
C GLU A 200 7.17 27.16 8.17
N SER A 201 7.43 26.98 9.46
CA SER A 201 7.42 25.69 10.14
C SER A 201 5.97 25.28 10.43
N GLY A 202 5.29 24.80 9.39
CA GLY A 202 4.11 23.97 9.50
C GLY A 202 4.39 22.66 8.77
N SER A 203 4.85 21.62 9.47
CA SER A 203 5.15 20.35 8.80
C SER A 203 3.84 19.67 8.42
N ALA A 204 3.52 19.61 7.11
CA ALA A 204 2.53 18.68 6.58
C ALA A 204 2.73 17.28 7.20
N LEU A 205 1.70 16.64 7.76
CA LEU A 205 1.85 15.28 8.31
C LEU A 205 2.30 14.26 7.27
N PHE A 206 1.96 14.51 6.01
CA PHE A 206 2.18 13.62 4.88
C PHE A 206 2.71 14.41 3.70
N SER A 207 4.00 14.69 3.68
CA SER A 207 4.66 15.13 2.45
C SER A 207 4.97 13.91 1.59
N ILE A 208 4.40 13.90 0.38
CA ILE A 208 4.61 12.85 -0.62
C ILE A 208 5.23 13.49 -1.86
N GLU A 209 6.33 12.92 -2.33
CA GLU A 209 6.99 13.30 -3.56
C GLU A 209 6.42 12.50 -4.74
N LYS A 210 6.08 13.19 -5.82
CA LYS A 210 5.71 12.53 -7.08
C LYS A 210 6.98 12.05 -7.78
N LEU A 211 7.06 10.75 -8.05
CA LEU A 211 8.13 10.15 -8.86
C LEU A 211 7.63 9.83 -10.27
N LYS A 212 8.49 9.23 -11.11
CA LYS A 212 8.21 8.97 -12.53
C LYS A 212 6.93 8.16 -12.71
N HIS A 213 6.75 7.10 -11.92
CA HIS A 213 5.54 6.27 -11.97
C HIS A 213 4.72 6.39 -10.69
N GLY A 214 5.40 6.32 -9.55
CA GLY A 214 4.76 6.28 -8.25
C GLY A 214 4.83 7.59 -7.48
N TYR A 215 4.81 7.41 -6.17
CA TYR A 215 4.84 8.43 -5.13
C TYR A 215 5.69 7.91 -3.98
N ALA A 216 6.54 8.74 -3.40
CA ALA A 216 7.37 8.39 -2.26
C ALA A 216 7.05 9.25 -1.05
N MET A 217 7.03 8.63 0.12
CA MET A 217 6.95 9.32 1.40
C MET A 217 8.28 9.14 2.09
N LEU A 218 9.05 10.22 2.19
CA LEU A 218 10.41 10.22 2.72
C LEU A 218 10.43 10.64 4.20
N PRO A 219 11.40 10.13 4.98
CA PRO A 219 11.47 10.36 6.42
C PRO A 219 11.95 11.76 6.83
N ASP A 220 12.53 12.53 5.91
CA ASP A 220 12.99 13.92 6.12
C ASP A 220 11.84 14.94 6.02
N VAL A 221 10.84 14.64 5.19
CA VAL A 221 9.67 15.51 4.96
C VAL A 221 8.38 15.00 5.61
N SER A 222 8.40 13.80 6.20
CA SER A 222 7.27 13.24 6.93
C SER A 222 7.73 12.44 8.14
N ARG A 223 6.87 12.34 9.15
CA ARG A 223 7.15 11.49 10.34
C ARG A 223 7.02 9.99 10.06
N PHE A 224 6.72 9.65 8.82
CA PHE A 224 6.44 8.30 8.37
C PHE A 224 7.43 7.89 7.27
N GLY A 225 7.46 6.61 6.93
CA GLY A 225 8.33 6.13 5.84
C GLY A 225 9.75 5.74 6.26
N PRO A 226 10.61 5.43 5.26
CA PRO A 226 10.35 5.49 3.82
C PRO A 226 9.23 4.54 3.35
N MET A 227 8.41 5.00 2.40
CA MET A 227 7.39 4.22 1.69
C MET A 227 7.30 4.65 0.23
N TYR A 228 7.02 3.71 -0.67
CA TYR A 228 6.70 3.97 -2.07
C TYR A 228 5.33 3.39 -2.43
N PHE A 229 4.58 4.09 -3.28
CA PHE A 229 3.26 3.69 -3.76
C PHE A 229 3.16 3.87 -5.27
N CYS A 230 2.66 2.87 -5.99
CA CYS A 230 2.28 3.00 -7.40
C CYS A 230 0.90 2.37 -7.62
N ARG A 231 -0.10 3.22 -7.90
CA ARG A 231 -1.46 2.81 -8.25
C ARG A 231 -1.57 2.62 -9.76
N MET A 232 -2.09 1.47 -10.17
CA MET A 232 -2.19 1.08 -11.58
C MET A 232 -3.56 0.49 -11.88
N GLN A 233 -4.03 0.67 -13.11
CA GLN A 233 -5.23 0.01 -13.63
C GLN A 233 -4.85 -0.98 -14.73
N ILE A 234 -5.38 -2.19 -14.62
CA ILE A 234 -5.20 -3.26 -15.61
C ILE A 234 -6.28 -3.10 -16.68
N LEU A 235 -5.91 -2.87 -17.93
CA LEU A 235 -6.83 -2.61 -19.05
C LEU A 235 -7.25 -3.88 -19.79
N GLY A 236 -6.50 -4.97 -19.63
CA GLY A 236 -6.74 -6.26 -20.28
C GLY A 236 -5.59 -7.24 -20.04
N HIS A 237 -5.72 -8.48 -20.54
CA HIS A 237 -4.67 -9.50 -20.56
C HIS A 237 -4.23 -9.79 -21.98
#